data_AF-A0A442NKW7-F1
#
_entry.id   AF-A0A442NKW7-F1
#
_cell.length_a   1.000
_cell.length_b   1.000
_cell.length_c   1.000
_cell.angle_alpha   90.00
_cell.angle_beta   90.00
_cell.angle_gamma   90.00
#
_symmetry.space_group_name_H-M   'P 1'
#
loop_
_entity.id
_entity.type
_entity.pdbx_description
1 polymer ?
#
loop_
_entity_poly.entity_id
_entity_poly.type
_entity_poly.pdbx_seq_one_letter_code
_entity_poly.pdbx_strand_id
1 'polypeptide(L)'
;MSDRPSEWDKYLLGSILFISLLIGGGTASGLYTDTLIEVAAIVSAALVFSQASGQRIPHSVLWLLIFAVALVGLQIVPLPAAIFSGLRPELLLADSGLVGETRFRFVSVGVGRTIECLLYLVALAAFFLSVLRLRAEQVQALLPFFFVGVICNGLAGAIQYSLSDDIAIEGLLPFTINAGLFANENHFAALLFVSIPFVVYYGLFRGHLLSGSLGLATLLLLLLAVGSRAGVLIGLATTVLSIIFLSTRSRVSGIGIVAVFIALSVFTIGAWTKIEAEVIDRDFGRGEFARTTTEGIKENWATGVGFGNFQKAYQIYEKEEMIFKQYVNHAHNEYLEIAFEGGVLAVLLMALYFVMLFVALTRVRRDPLQKAAFLSVSFLLIHSLVDYPLRTEALAMTFAFMNAIIFHKGFAARSARKSELIEIDHNGERLLVPIGTPS
;
A
#
# COMPACT_ATOMS: atom_id res chain seq x y z
N MET A 1 -2.81 14.98 -37.28
CA MET A 1 -3.80 14.77 -36.18
C MET A 1 -3.11 15.17 -34.90
N SER A 2 -3.70 16.05 -34.09
CA SER A 2 -2.96 16.77 -33.04
C SER A 2 -2.36 15.82 -32.00
N ASP A 3 -1.03 15.84 -31.87
CA ASP A 3 -0.23 15.22 -30.80
C ASP A 3 -0.47 15.85 -29.41
N ARG A 4 -1.72 16.21 -29.10
CA ARG A 4 -2.10 16.55 -27.72
C ARG A 4 -2.54 15.25 -27.06
N PRO A 5 -1.71 14.63 -26.19
CA PRO A 5 -2.13 13.46 -25.42
C PRO A 5 -3.41 13.81 -24.65
N SER A 6 -4.32 12.84 -24.50
CA SER A 6 -5.64 13.13 -23.97
C SER A 6 -5.55 13.67 -22.54
N GLU A 7 -6.27 14.75 -22.27
CA GLU A 7 -6.44 15.25 -20.90
C GLU A 7 -7.39 14.36 -20.09
N TRP A 8 -8.03 13.37 -20.73
CA TRP A 8 -9.02 12.47 -20.14
C TRP A 8 -8.41 11.42 -19.21
N ASP A 9 -7.17 10.99 -19.47
CA ASP A 9 -6.52 9.92 -18.70
C ASP A 9 -6.43 10.25 -17.20
N LYS A 10 -6.22 11.53 -16.84
CA LYS A 10 -6.15 11.97 -15.43
C LYS A 10 -7.50 11.89 -14.73
N TYR A 11 -8.60 12.16 -15.44
CA TYR A 11 -9.95 12.04 -14.90
C TYR A 11 -10.33 10.57 -14.76
N LEU A 12 -9.96 9.73 -15.72
CA LEU A 12 -10.22 8.29 -15.67
C LEU A 12 -9.50 7.64 -14.48
N LEU A 13 -8.17 7.77 -14.39
CA LEU A 13 -7.40 7.19 -13.30
C LEU A 13 -7.71 7.84 -11.94
N GLY A 14 -7.98 9.16 -11.93
CA GLY A 14 -8.42 9.89 -10.75
C GLY A 14 -9.75 9.36 -10.21
N SER A 15 -10.74 9.15 -11.09
CA SER A 15 -12.03 8.57 -10.70
C SER A 15 -11.90 7.16 -10.14
N ILE A 16 -11.01 6.33 -10.70
CA ILE A 16 -10.77 4.98 -10.17
C ILE A 16 -10.17 5.05 -8.76
N LEU A 17 -9.17 5.91 -8.54
CA LEU A 17 -8.58 6.13 -7.22
C LEU A 17 -9.62 6.66 -6.21
N PHE A 18 -10.50 7.54 -6.66
CA PHE A 18 -11.59 8.04 -5.82
C PHE A 18 -12.59 6.92 -5.46
N ILE A 19 -13.05 6.16 -6.44
CA ILE A 19 -14.00 5.06 -6.25
C ILE A 19 -13.39 4.00 -5.33
N SER A 20 -12.11 3.65 -5.50
CA SER A 20 -11.44 2.68 -4.63
C SER A 20 -11.45 3.12 -3.17
N LEU A 21 -11.29 4.42 -2.90
CA LEU A 21 -11.38 4.96 -1.54
C LEU A 21 -12.81 4.92 -0.97
N LEU A 22 -13.85 4.88 -1.81
CA LEU A 22 -15.24 4.83 -1.34
C LEU A 22 -15.75 3.41 -1.06
N ILE A 23 -15.39 2.44 -1.91
CA ILE A 23 -15.99 1.09 -1.87
C ILE A 23 -14.98 -0.03 -1.63
N GLY A 24 -13.67 0.26 -1.64
CA GLY A 24 -12.58 -0.71 -1.50
C GLY A 24 -12.08 -0.89 -0.06
N GLY A 25 -12.91 -0.58 0.95
CA GLY A 25 -12.54 -0.63 2.37
C GLY A 25 -12.69 -2.00 3.03
N GLY A 26 -13.05 -3.03 2.26
CA GLY A 26 -13.27 -4.40 2.73
C GLY A 26 -11.98 -5.21 2.85
N THR A 27 -11.96 -6.16 3.78
CA THR A 27 -10.83 -7.09 4.00
C THR A 27 -11.18 -8.53 3.64
N ALA A 28 -12.46 -8.80 3.40
CA ALA A 28 -12.91 -10.10 2.97
C ALA A 28 -12.54 -10.32 1.50
N SER A 29 -12.20 -11.55 1.18
CA SER A 29 -11.95 -12.00 -0.19
C SER A 29 -13.24 -12.14 -1.01
N GLY A 30 -13.17 -11.93 -2.32
CA GLY A 30 -14.27 -12.20 -3.25
C GLY A 30 -15.40 -11.16 -3.22
N LEU A 31 -15.09 -9.92 -2.80
CA LEU A 31 -16.05 -8.82 -2.79
C LEU A 31 -16.27 -8.30 -4.20
N TYR A 32 -17.54 -8.11 -4.59
CA TYR A 32 -17.86 -7.57 -5.91
C TYR A 32 -17.37 -6.13 -6.09
N THR A 33 -17.23 -5.35 -5.01
CA THR A 33 -16.69 -3.98 -5.02
C THR A 33 -15.24 -3.96 -5.48
N ASP A 34 -14.44 -4.91 -4.98
CA ASP A 34 -13.03 -5.03 -5.33
C ASP A 34 -12.91 -5.45 -6.80
N THR A 35 -13.71 -6.44 -7.22
CA THR A 35 -13.77 -6.86 -8.64
C THR A 35 -14.13 -5.70 -9.58
N LEU A 36 -15.05 -4.81 -9.18
CA LEU A 36 -15.42 -3.63 -9.99
C LEU A 36 -14.24 -2.66 -10.13
N ILE A 37 -13.49 -2.44 -9.06
CA ILE A 37 -12.29 -1.58 -9.07
C ILE A 37 -11.21 -2.23 -9.95
N GLU A 38 -10.96 -3.52 -9.80
CA GLU A 38 -9.98 -4.28 -10.58
C GLU A 38 -10.27 -4.21 -12.08
N VAL A 39 -11.53 -4.46 -12.48
CA VAL A 39 -11.97 -4.36 -13.88
C VAL A 39 -11.78 -2.94 -14.40
N ALA A 40 -12.15 -1.92 -13.63
CA ALA A 40 -11.96 -0.52 -14.02
C ALA A 40 -10.47 -0.16 -14.20
N ALA A 41 -9.59 -0.65 -13.32
CA ALA A 41 -8.15 -0.47 -13.41
C ALA A 41 -7.57 -1.13 -14.68
N ILE A 42 -7.99 -2.36 -15.00
CA ILE A 42 -7.51 -3.07 -16.20
C ILE A 42 -8.01 -2.40 -17.49
N VAL A 43 -9.29 -2.06 -17.55
CA VAL A 43 -9.88 -1.39 -18.73
C VAL A 43 -9.25 -0.01 -18.95
N SER A 44 -9.06 0.77 -17.88
CA SER A 44 -8.39 2.06 -17.99
C SER A 44 -6.93 1.93 -18.43
N ALA A 45 -6.22 0.89 -17.98
CA ALA A 45 -4.88 0.62 -18.45
C ALA A 45 -4.86 0.32 -19.96
N ALA A 46 -5.77 -0.51 -20.48
CA ALA A 46 -5.85 -0.75 -21.93
C ALA A 46 -6.00 0.56 -22.72
N LEU A 47 -6.84 1.48 -22.25
CA LEU A 47 -7.05 2.80 -22.87
C LEU A 47 -5.80 3.69 -22.80
N VAL A 48 -5.14 3.77 -21.64
CA VAL A 48 -3.90 4.56 -21.46
C VAL A 48 -2.73 3.97 -22.26
N PHE A 49 -2.65 2.65 -22.37
CA PHE A 49 -1.62 1.97 -23.13
C PHE A 49 -1.81 2.04 -24.65
N SER A 50 -3.05 2.21 -25.12
CA SER A 50 -3.35 2.43 -26.54
C SER A 50 -2.81 3.77 -27.07
N GLN A 51 -2.54 4.72 -26.18
CA GLN A 51 -2.05 6.05 -26.53
C GLN A 51 -0.51 6.12 -26.52
N ALA A 52 0.06 6.95 -27.39
CA ALA A 52 1.48 7.26 -27.35
C ALA A 52 1.80 8.09 -26.09
N SER A 53 2.85 7.72 -25.37
CA SER A 53 3.35 8.48 -24.22
C SER A 53 4.85 8.73 -24.38
N GLY A 54 5.26 9.96 -24.09
CA GLY A 54 6.67 10.36 -23.99
C GLY A 54 7.33 9.94 -22.67
N GLN A 55 6.56 9.41 -21.69
CA GLN A 55 7.11 8.94 -20.42
C GLN A 55 7.54 7.48 -20.51
N ARG A 56 8.75 7.18 -20.02
CA ARG A 56 9.32 5.83 -19.99
C ARG A 56 9.22 5.23 -18.60
N ILE A 57 8.59 4.07 -18.51
CA ILE A 57 8.54 3.24 -17.30
C ILE A 57 9.98 2.81 -16.92
N PRO A 58 10.39 2.88 -15.64
CA PRO A 58 11.67 2.34 -15.20
C PRO A 58 11.73 0.81 -15.38
N HIS A 59 12.78 0.28 -16.02
CA HIS A 59 12.94 -1.17 -16.23
C HIS A 59 12.93 -1.97 -14.92
N SER A 60 13.48 -1.43 -13.83
CA SER A 60 13.46 -2.08 -12.52
C SER A 60 12.04 -2.31 -12.00
N VAL A 61 11.13 -1.34 -12.22
CA VAL A 61 9.72 -1.47 -11.86
C VAL A 61 9.05 -2.53 -12.71
N LEU A 62 9.31 -2.53 -14.02
CA LEU A 62 8.74 -3.52 -14.94
C LEU A 62 9.16 -4.95 -14.57
N TRP A 63 10.45 -5.18 -14.31
CA TRP A 63 10.95 -6.49 -13.92
C TRP A 63 10.42 -6.95 -12.56
N LEU A 64 10.31 -6.06 -11.58
CA LEU A 64 9.70 -6.39 -10.28
C LEU A 64 8.27 -6.90 -10.46
N LEU A 65 7.44 -6.20 -11.25
CA LEU A 65 6.06 -6.59 -11.50
C LEU A 65 5.96 -7.88 -12.33
N ILE A 66 6.82 -8.04 -13.35
CA ILE A 66 6.89 -9.28 -14.13
C ILE A 66 7.20 -10.47 -13.22
N PHE A 67 8.21 -10.36 -12.35
CA PHE A 67 8.57 -11.44 -11.44
C PHE A 67 7.51 -11.69 -10.37
N ALA A 68 6.82 -10.66 -9.88
CA ALA A 68 5.69 -10.81 -8.97
C ALA A 68 4.54 -11.59 -9.63
N VAL A 69 4.13 -11.19 -10.84
CA VAL A 69 3.09 -11.89 -11.61
C VAL A 69 3.52 -13.32 -11.95
N ALA A 70 4.78 -13.51 -12.36
CA ALA A 70 5.33 -14.83 -12.66
C ALA A 70 5.36 -15.75 -11.42
N LEU A 71 5.64 -15.21 -10.24
CA LEU A 71 5.61 -15.97 -8.99
C LEU A 71 4.20 -16.47 -8.67
N VAL A 72 3.20 -15.58 -8.71
CA VAL A 72 1.79 -15.99 -8.48
C VAL A 72 1.33 -16.96 -9.58
N GLY A 73 1.73 -16.71 -10.83
CA GLY A 73 1.47 -17.61 -11.97
C GLY A 73 2.09 -19.00 -11.80
N LEU A 74 3.30 -19.10 -11.25
CA LEU A 74 3.94 -20.38 -10.96
C LEU A 74 3.13 -21.18 -9.92
N GLN A 75 2.42 -20.51 -9.02
CA GLN A 75 1.66 -21.20 -7.97
C GLN A 75 0.40 -21.92 -8.48
N ILE A 76 -0.10 -21.50 -9.64
CA ILE A 76 -1.29 -22.05 -10.31
C ILE A 76 -0.95 -23.03 -11.44
N VAL A 77 0.34 -23.22 -11.76
CA VAL A 77 0.78 -24.21 -12.76
C VAL A 77 0.92 -25.57 -12.09
N PRO A 78 0.37 -26.66 -12.68
CA PRO A 78 0.56 -28.01 -12.14
C PRO A 78 2.00 -28.46 -12.35
N LEU A 79 2.71 -28.77 -11.26
CA LEU A 79 4.11 -29.18 -11.26
C LEU A 79 4.26 -30.66 -10.85
N PRO A 80 5.29 -31.38 -11.33
CA PRO A 80 5.50 -32.77 -10.93
C PRO A 80 5.56 -32.95 -9.40
N ALA A 81 4.83 -33.93 -8.86
CA ALA A 81 4.72 -34.21 -7.43
C ALA A 81 6.09 -34.45 -6.75
N ALA A 82 7.05 -35.01 -7.50
CA ALA A 82 8.42 -35.23 -7.05
C ALA A 82 9.12 -33.94 -6.60
N ILE A 83 8.75 -32.77 -7.13
CA ILE A 83 9.31 -31.48 -6.72
C ILE A 83 8.93 -31.15 -5.27
N PHE A 84 7.77 -31.62 -4.80
CA PHE A 84 7.27 -31.29 -3.46
C PHE A 84 7.74 -32.26 -2.38
N SER A 85 8.31 -33.41 -2.75
CA SER A 85 8.80 -34.42 -1.81
C SER A 85 9.90 -33.82 -0.93
N GLY A 86 9.68 -33.82 0.38
CA GLY A 86 10.61 -33.25 1.37
C GLY A 86 10.66 -31.71 1.42
N LEU A 87 9.92 -31.01 0.54
CA LEU A 87 9.81 -29.54 0.57
C LEU A 87 8.56 -29.05 1.33
N ARG A 88 7.56 -29.93 1.54
CA ARG A 88 6.30 -29.60 2.19
C ARG A 88 5.74 -30.75 3.03
N PRO A 89 4.90 -30.44 4.04
CA PRO A 89 4.18 -31.44 4.83
C PRO A 89 3.23 -32.30 3.98
N GLU A 90 3.13 -33.59 4.30
CA GLU A 90 2.23 -34.53 3.62
C GLU A 90 0.75 -34.13 3.73
N LEU A 91 0.36 -33.46 4.81
CA LEU A 91 -1.01 -32.98 5.02
C LEU A 91 -1.44 -31.97 3.94
N LEU A 92 -0.52 -31.15 3.45
CA LEU A 92 -0.77 -30.21 2.34
C LEU A 92 -0.70 -30.88 0.96
N LEU A 93 -0.21 -32.12 0.91
CA LEU A 93 -0.12 -32.95 -0.29
C LEU A 93 -1.29 -33.95 -0.38
N ALA A 94 -2.12 -34.06 0.66
CA ALA A 94 -3.23 -35.00 0.73
C ALA A 94 -4.28 -34.72 -0.35
N ASP A 95 -4.67 -35.77 -1.07
CA ASP A 95 -5.51 -35.70 -2.27
C ASP A 95 -6.92 -35.19 -1.96
N SER A 96 -7.35 -34.15 -2.70
CA SER A 96 -8.77 -33.78 -2.78
C SER A 96 -9.51 -34.66 -3.80
N GLY A 97 -9.36 -36.00 -3.71
CA GLY A 97 -10.20 -37.04 -4.33
C GLY A 97 -10.61 -36.99 -5.82
N LEU A 98 -10.22 -35.97 -6.61
CA LEU A 98 -10.82 -35.67 -7.92
C LEU A 98 -9.91 -35.96 -9.10
N VAL A 99 -8.66 -36.35 -8.87
CA VAL A 99 -7.75 -36.75 -9.94
C VAL A 99 -6.90 -37.91 -9.44
N GLY A 100 -7.16 -39.11 -9.98
CA GLY A 100 -6.46 -40.35 -9.60
C GLY A 100 -4.94 -40.21 -9.66
N GLU A 101 -4.25 -40.86 -8.73
CA GLU A 101 -2.77 -40.97 -8.61
C GLU A 101 -2.00 -39.86 -9.34
N THR A 102 -2.16 -38.61 -8.89
CA THR A 102 -1.69 -37.48 -9.69
C THR A 102 -0.20 -37.28 -9.57
N ARG A 103 0.50 -37.54 -10.70
CA ARG A 103 1.89 -37.13 -10.93
C ARG A 103 2.12 -35.62 -10.82
N PHE A 104 1.08 -34.80 -10.78
CA PHE A 104 1.16 -33.33 -10.76
C PHE A 104 0.39 -32.73 -9.58
N ARG A 105 0.96 -31.71 -8.95
CA ARG A 105 0.41 -30.99 -7.79
C ARG A 105 0.56 -29.48 -8.01
N PHE A 106 -0.34 -28.70 -7.44
CA PHE A 106 -0.22 -27.24 -7.40
C PHE A 106 0.58 -26.81 -6.18
N VAL A 107 1.31 -25.70 -6.31
CA VAL A 107 1.90 -25.01 -5.16
C VAL A 107 0.78 -24.39 -4.31
N SER A 108 -0.28 -23.89 -4.94
CA SER A 108 -1.42 -23.32 -4.22
C SER A 108 -2.33 -24.39 -3.63
N VAL A 109 -2.63 -24.26 -2.33
CA VAL A 109 -3.61 -25.10 -1.61
C VAL A 109 -5.07 -24.73 -1.95
N GLY A 110 -5.27 -23.58 -2.60
CA GLY A 110 -6.56 -23.12 -3.10
C GLY A 110 -6.35 -22.25 -4.34
N VAL A 111 -6.34 -22.90 -5.49
CA VAL A 111 -6.05 -22.27 -6.79
C VAL A 111 -7.01 -21.11 -7.08
N GLY A 112 -8.29 -21.23 -6.73
CA GLY A 112 -9.27 -20.15 -6.90
C GLY A 112 -8.87 -18.85 -6.17
N ARG A 113 -8.40 -18.97 -4.92
CA ARG A 113 -7.90 -17.82 -4.14
C ARG A 113 -6.64 -17.22 -4.74
N THR A 114 -5.74 -18.05 -5.23
CA THR A 114 -4.52 -17.56 -5.88
C THR A 114 -4.81 -16.86 -7.21
N ILE A 115 -5.86 -17.28 -7.93
CA ILE A 115 -6.35 -16.57 -9.12
C ILE A 115 -6.93 -15.20 -8.72
N GLU A 116 -7.74 -15.11 -7.66
CA GLU A 116 -8.23 -13.83 -7.13
C GLU A 116 -7.06 -12.89 -6.80
N CYS A 117 -6.04 -13.37 -6.06
CA CYS A 117 -4.85 -12.57 -5.76
C CYS A 117 -4.04 -12.18 -7.00
N LEU A 118 -4.01 -13.02 -8.04
CA LEU A 118 -3.37 -12.70 -9.31
C LEU A 118 -4.10 -11.55 -10.02
N LEU A 119 -5.43 -11.58 -10.04
CA LEU A 119 -6.25 -10.52 -10.65
C LEU A 119 -6.07 -9.19 -9.92
N TYR A 120 -6.13 -9.22 -8.59
CA TYR A 120 -5.80 -8.09 -7.72
C TYR A 120 -4.40 -7.52 -8.03
N LEU A 121 -3.35 -8.36 -8.08
CA LEU A 121 -1.99 -7.92 -8.39
C LEU A 121 -1.88 -7.30 -9.79
N VAL A 122 -2.53 -7.92 -10.78
CA VAL A 122 -2.54 -7.44 -12.17
C VAL A 122 -3.26 -6.10 -12.28
N ALA A 123 -4.39 -5.93 -11.60
CA ALA A 123 -5.14 -4.67 -11.58
C ALA A 123 -4.33 -3.53 -10.95
N LEU A 124 -3.70 -3.77 -9.80
CA LEU A 124 -2.80 -2.80 -9.16
C LEU A 124 -1.61 -2.45 -10.03
N ALA A 125 -0.98 -3.46 -10.64
CA ALA A 125 0.12 -3.25 -11.58
C ALA A 125 -0.33 -2.43 -12.80
N ALA A 126 -1.51 -2.73 -13.34
CA ALA A 126 -2.10 -2.03 -14.48
C ALA A 126 -2.36 -0.55 -14.14
N PHE A 127 -2.96 -0.26 -12.99
CA PHE A 127 -3.17 1.11 -12.51
C PHE A 127 -1.84 1.84 -12.29
N PHE A 128 -0.91 1.25 -11.54
CA PHE A 128 0.41 1.83 -11.25
C PHE A 128 1.20 2.16 -12.52
N LEU A 129 1.27 1.22 -13.46
CA LEU A 129 1.96 1.42 -14.73
C LEU A 129 1.28 2.47 -15.61
N SER A 130 -0.06 2.58 -15.55
CA SER A 130 -0.81 3.62 -16.25
C SER A 130 -0.49 5.01 -15.70
N VAL A 131 -0.44 5.17 -14.37
CA VAL A 131 -0.03 6.44 -13.75
C VAL A 131 1.41 6.80 -14.11
N LEU A 132 2.32 5.81 -14.22
CA LEU A 132 3.71 6.04 -14.67
C LEU A 132 3.84 6.51 -16.13
N ARG A 133 2.83 6.28 -16.98
CA ARG A 133 2.80 6.81 -18.36
C ARG A 133 2.25 8.23 -18.47
N LEU A 134 1.56 8.73 -17.44
CA LEU A 134 1.03 10.10 -17.44
C LEU A 134 2.14 11.13 -17.33
N ARG A 135 1.88 12.37 -17.76
CA ARG A 135 2.80 13.49 -17.49
C ARG A 135 2.77 13.86 -16.01
N ALA A 136 3.85 14.48 -15.51
CA ALA A 136 3.96 14.87 -14.10
C ALA A 136 2.80 15.77 -13.64
N GLU A 137 2.31 16.65 -14.51
CA GLU A 137 1.16 17.53 -14.25
C GLU A 137 -0.15 16.73 -14.11
N GLN A 138 -0.31 15.68 -14.92
CA GLN A 138 -1.48 14.80 -14.87
C GLN A 138 -1.44 13.92 -13.62
N VAL A 139 -0.27 13.38 -13.24
CA VAL A 139 -0.09 12.67 -11.96
C VAL A 139 -0.43 13.58 -10.78
N GLN A 140 0.01 14.84 -10.80
CA GLN A 140 -0.38 15.84 -9.80
C GLN A 140 -1.89 16.10 -9.77
N ALA A 141 -2.56 16.02 -10.92
CA ALA A 141 -4.00 16.20 -11.04
C ALA A 141 -4.84 15.03 -10.50
N LEU A 142 -4.22 13.92 -10.06
CA LEU A 142 -4.90 12.85 -9.32
C LEU A 142 -5.05 13.19 -7.83
N LEU A 143 -4.25 14.12 -7.28
CA LEU A 143 -4.31 14.49 -5.86
C LEU A 143 -5.69 15.00 -5.40
N PRO A 144 -6.43 15.82 -6.16
CA PRO A 144 -7.78 16.21 -5.76
C PRO A 144 -8.72 15.02 -5.58
N PHE A 145 -8.63 14.00 -6.44
CA PHE A 145 -9.45 12.78 -6.31
C PHE A 145 -9.13 12.00 -5.04
N PHE A 146 -7.83 11.86 -4.74
CA PHE A 146 -7.36 11.29 -3.49
C PHE A 146 -7.92 12.06 -2.27
N PHE A 147 -7.76 13.39 -2.25
CA PHE A 147 -8.24 14.21 -1.13
C PHE A 147 -9.76 14.21 -0.99
N VAL A 148 -10.52 14.22 -2.08
CA VAL A 148 -11.98 14.11 -2.01
C VAL A 148 -12.37 12.74 -1.42
N GLY A 149 -11.69 11.65 -1.79
CA GLY A 149 -11.91 10.33 -1.18
C GLY A 149 -11.58 10.31 0.33
N VAL A 150 -10.49 10.96 0.75
CA VAL A 150 -10.12 11.13 2.17
C VAL A 150 -11.17 11.96 2.92
N ILE A 151 -11.66 13.04 2.31
CA ILE A 151 -12.71 13.89 2.91
C ILE A 151 -14.01 13.09 3.04
N CYS A 152 -14.43 12.34 2.03
CA CYS A 152 -15.63 11.49 2.11
C CYS A 152 -15.51 10.48 3.25
N ASN A 153 -14.36 9.80 3.38
CA ASN A 153 -14.09 8.88 4.48
C ASN A 153 -14.06 9.59 5.85
N GLY A 154 -13.42 10.76 5.93
CA GLY A 154 -13.36 11.56 7.15
C GLY A 154 -14.73 12.06 7.61
N LEU A 155 -15.59 12.47 6.67
CA LEU A 155 -16.97 12.83 6.95
C LEU A 155 -17.80 11.63 7.41
N ALA A 156 -17.66 10.48 6.74
CA ALA A 156 -18.31 9.24 7.15
C ALA A 156 -17.89 8.84 8.59
N GLY A 157 -16.60 8.91 8.89
CA GLY A 157 -16.08 8.63 10.23
C GLY A 157 -16.56 9.64 11.26
N ALA A 158 -16.54 10.94 10.95
CA ALA A 158 -17.07 11.97 11.85
C ALA A 158 -18.56 11.77 12.17
N ILE A 159 -19.37 11.36 11.18
CA ILE A 159 -20.79 11.05 11.38
C ILE A 159 -20.95 9.83 12.29
N GLN A 160 -20.20 8.75 12.03
CA GLN A 160 -20.24 7.53 12.86
C GLN A 160 -19.89 7.83 14.32
N TYR A 161 -18.74 8.46 14.57
CA TYR A 161 -18.27 8.74 15.93
C TYR A 161 -19.05 9.86 16.64
N SER A 162 -19.88 10.63 15.92
CA SER A 162 -20.74 11.65 16.52
C SER A 162 -22.11 11.14 16.95
N LEU A 163 -22.60 10.03 16.36
CA LEU A 163 -23.98 9.58 16.53
C LEU A 163 -24.14 8.48 17.60
N SER A 164 -23.12 7.66 17.86
CA SER A 164 -23.13 6.65 18.93
C SER A 164 -21.74 6.02 19.13
N ASP A 165 -21.58 5.27 20.21
CA ASP A 165 -20.34 4.54 20.53
C ASP A 165 -20.12 3.30 19.63
N ASP A 166 -21.16 2.80 18.95
CA ASP A 166 -21.09 1.56 18.16
C ASP A 166 -22.04 1.60 16.95
N ILE A 167 -21.63 2.24 15.84
CA ILE A 167 -22.41 2.30 14.60
C ILE A 167 -21.69 1.54 13.49
N ALA A 168 -21.70 0.22 13.61
CA ALA A 168 -21.48 -0.65 12.47
C ALA A 168 -22.60 -0.43 11.43
N ILE A 169 -22.24 -0.07 10.19
CA ILE A 169 -23.20 0.06 9.09
C ILE A 169 -23.18 -1.25 8.30
N GLU A 170 -24.24 -2.03 8.44
CA GLU A 170 -24.46 -3.27 7.70
C GLU A 170 -25.29 -3.04 6.43
N GLY A 171 -25.00 -3.79 5.36
CA GLY A 171 -25.82 -3.85 4.16
C GLY A 171 -25.62 -2.73 3.12
N LEU A 172 -24.85 -1.67 3.43
CA LEU A 172 -24.51 -0.63 2.45
C LEU A 172 -23.47 -1.10 1.42
N LEU A 173 -22.46 -1.84 1.89
CA LEU A 173 -21.39 -2.45 1.11
C LEU A 173 -21.39 -3.96 1.38
N PRO A 174 -20.69 -4.79 0.58
CA PRO A 174 -20.61 -6.24 0.81
C PRO A 174 -19.81 -6.65 2.06
N PHE A 175 -19.45 -5.68 2.91
CA PHE A 175 -18.80 -5.84 4.20
C PHE A 175 -19.41 -4.85 5.19
N THR A 176 -19.35 -5.18 6.47
CA THR A 176 -19.77 -4.27 7.55
C THR A 176 -18.78 -3.12 7.66
N ILE A 177 -19.28 -1.89 7.61
CA ILE A 177 -18.45 -0.69 7.76
C ILE A 177 -18.38 -0.36 9.25
N ASN A 178 -17.16 -0.30 9.79
CA ASN A 178 -16.92 -0.01 11.21
C ASN A 178 -16.22 1.35 11.43
N ALA A 179 -15.54 1.89 10.42
CA ALA A 179 -14.81 3.15 10.56
C ALA A 179 -14.66 3.88 9.22
N GLY A 180 -15.24 5.06 9.09
CA GLY A 180 -15.32 5.77 7.82
C GLY A 180 -16.11 4.95 6.80
N LEU A 181 -15.45 4.50 5.73
CA LEU A 181 -15.97 3.53 4.76
C LEU A 181 -15.18 2.21 4.77
N PHE A 182 -14.44 1.93 5.86
CA PHE A 182 -13.65 0.72 6.03
C PHE A 182 -14.31 -0.27 6.98
N ALA A 183 -14.04 -1.56 6.75
CA ALA A 183 -14.40 -2.63 7.67
C ALA A 183 -13.53 -2.64 8.94
N ASN A 184 -12.36 -2.00 8.93
CA ASN A 184 -11.38 -2.04 10.02
C ASN A 184 -10.91 -0.62 10.37
N GLU A 185 -11.01 -0.27 11.66
CA GLU A 185 -10.55 1.00 12.24
C GLU A 185 -9.06 1.28 11.97
N ASN A 186 -8.19 0.27 12.03
CA ASN A 186 -6.76 0.43 11.75
C ASN A 186 -6.53 0.80 10.29
N HIS A 187 -7.33 0.28 9.36
CA HIS A 187 -7.22 0.60 7.94
C HIS A 187 -7.73 2.01 7.65
N PHE A 188 -8.81 2.44 8.31
CA PHE A 188 -9.24 3.83 8.24
C PHE A 188 -8.18 4.77 8.84
N ALA A 189 -7.61 4.44 10.00
CA ALA A 189 -6.49 5.19 10.57
C ALA A 189 -5.28 5.24 9.62
N ALA A 190 -5.03 4.15 8.89
CA ALA A 190 -4.00 4.11 7.86
C ALA A 190 -4.26 5.11 6.74
N LEU A 191 -5.48 5.21 6.23
CA LEU A 191 -5.84 6.24 5.25
C LEU A 191 -5.58 7.66 5.80
N LEU A 192 -5.93 7.91 7.05
CA LEU A 192 -5.73 9.22 7.68
C LEU A 192 -4.23 9.56 7.80
N PHE A 193 -3.41 8.67 8.35
CA PHE A 193 -1.98 8.98 8.53
C PHE A 193 -1.22 9.05 7.20
N VAL A 194 -1.55 8.25 6.18
CA VAL A 194 -0.90 8.36 4.86
C VAL A 194 -1.27 9.65 4.13
N SER A 195 -2.36 10.31 4.54
CA SER A 195 -2.79 11.61 4.00
C SER A 195 -2.02 12.78 4.59
N ILE A 196 -1.48 12.65 5.81
CA ILE A 196 -0.77 13.71 6.54
C ILE A 196 0.39 14.34 5.74
N PRO A 197 1.32 13.56 5.14
CA PRO A 197 2.44 14.16 4.39
C PRO A 197 1.97 15.03 3.21
N PHE A 198 0.86 14.68 2.58
CA PHE A 198 0.28 15.44 1.46
C PHE A 198 -0.42 16.71 1.93
N VAL A 199 -1.10 16.69 3.08
CA VAL A 199 -1.67 17.90 3.70
C VAL A 199 -0.57 18.88 4.11
N VAL A 200 0.51 18.38 4.72
CA VAL A 200 1.69 19.19 5.08
C VAL A 200 2.35 19.77 3.81
N TYR A 201 2.50 18.96 2.75
CA TYR A 201 2.96 19.44 1.44
C TYR A 201 2.07 20.57 0.89
N TYR A 202 0.75 20.40 0.94
CA TYR A 202 -0.20 21.39 0.44
C TYR A 202 -0.11 22.70 1.23
N GLY A 203 -0.02 22.62 2.56
CA GLY A 203 0.16 23.79 3.42
C GLY A 203 1.46 24.55 3.12
N LEU A 204 2.61 23.85 3.16
CA LEU A 204 3.93 24.46 3.10
C LEU A 204 4.35 24.89 1.67
N PHE A 205 4.01 24.12 0.64
CA PHE A 205 4.54 24.32 -0.72
C PHE A 205 3.52 24.87 -1.72
N ARG A 206 2.22 24.79 -1.43
CA ARG A 206 1.16 25.37 -2.29
C ARG A 206 0.63 26.70 -1.75
N GLY A 207 1.17 27.20 -0.63
CA GLY A 207 0.83 28.51 -0.07
C GLY A 207 -0.51 28.55 0.66
N HIS A 208 -1.11 27.39 0.97
CA HIS A 208 -2.41 27.30 1.61
C HIS A 208 -2.31 26.89 3.09
N LEU A 209 -1.47 27.59 3.86
CA LEU A 209 -1.15 27.27 5.25
C LEU A 209 -2.39 27.09 6.13
N LEU A 210 -3.39 27.97 6.02
CA LEU A 210 -4.62 27.86 6.82
C LEU A 210 -5.37 26.55 6.54
N SER A 211 -5.59 26.23 5.26
CA SER A 211 -6.27 24.98 4.87
C SER A 211 -5.44 23.73 5.21
N GLY A 212 -4.11 23.81 5.10
CA GLY A 212 -3.20 22.73 5.47
C GLY A 212 -3.22 22.48 6.98
N SER A 213 -3.16 23.52 7.80
CA SER A 213 -3.25 23.41 9.25
C SER A 213 -4.63 22.91 9.71
N LEU A 214 -5.71 23.39 9.10
CA LEU A 214 -7.07 22.92 9.39
C LEU A 214 -7.22 21.45 9.00
N GLY A 215 -6.78 21.06 7.80
CA GLY A 215 -6.80 19.67 7.36
C GLY A 215 -5.97 18.76 8.27
N LEU A 216 -4.79 19.21 8.71
CA LEU A 216 -3.95 18.46 9.63
C LEU A 216 -4.63 18.28 10.99
N ALA A 217 -5.22 19.34 11.54
CA ALA A 217 -5.97 19.28 12.78
C ALA A 217 -7.15 18.31 12.67
N THR A 218 -7.91 18.36 11.58
CA THR A 218 -9.01 17.43 11.31
C THR A 218 -8.53 15.98 11.24
N LEU A 219 -7.44 15.69 10.52
CA LEU A 219 -6.88 14.33 10.44
C LEU A 219 -6.45 13.82 11.81
N LEU A 220 -5.81 14.65 12.63
CA LEU A 220 -5.37 14.28 13.97
C LEU A 220 -6.54 14.05 14.94
N LEU A 221 -7.58 14.89 14.86
CA LEU A 221 -8.81 14.70 15.64
C LEU A 221 -9.53 13.41 15.25
N LEU A 222 -9.63 13.12 13.95
CA LEU A 222 -10.20 11.86 13.47
C LEU A 222 -9.37 10.67 13.93
N LEU A 223 -8.04 10.72 13.82
CA LEU A 223 -7.17 9.65 14.33
C LEU A 223 -7.39 9.37 15.82
N LEU A 224 -7.58 10.42 16.62
CA LEU A 224 -7.91 10.29 18.04
C LEU A 224 -9.30 9.66 18.25
N ALA A 225 -10.29 10.06 17.45
CA ALA A 225 -11.66 9.55 17.52
C ALA A 225 -11.77 8.07 17.12
N VAL A 226 -10.94 7.61 16.17
CA VAL A 226 -10.93 6.21 15.70
C VAL A 226 -10.55 5.21 16.80
N GLY A 227 -9.83 5.63 17.84
CA GLY A 227 -9.43 4.72 18.92
C GLY A 227 -8.29 3.75 18.58
N SER A 228 -7.79 3.75 17.33
CA SER A 228 -6.63 2.96 16.92
C SER A 228 -5.34 3.50 17.56
N ARG A 229 -4.86 2.85 18.62
CA ARG A 229 -3.65 3.24 19.36
C ARG A 229 -2.41 3.29 18.46
N ALA A 230 -2.23 2.28 17.61
CA ALA A 230 -1.15 2.24 16.63
C ALA A 230 -1.32 3.38 15.60
N GLY A 231 -2.55 3.61 15.13
CA GLY A 231 -2.88 4.70 14.22
C GLY A 231 -2.52 6.08 14.78
N VAL A 232 -2.85 6.37 16.05
CA VAL A 232 -2.53 7.64 16.71
C VAL A 232 -1.02 7.85 16.81
N LEU A 233 -0.29 6.85 17.30
CA LEU A 233 1.17 6.94 17.45
C LEU A 233 1.86 7.13 16.09
N ILE A 234 1.47 6.33 15.10
CA ILE A 234 1.99 6.43 13.73
C ILE A 234 1.61 7.78 13.12
N GLY A 235 0.40 8.29 13.32
CA GLY A 235 -0.06 9.58 12.82
C GLY A 235 0.71 10.77 13.42
N LEU A 236 0.97 10.76 14.73
CA LEU A 236 1.80 11.77 15.39
C LEU A 236 3.23 11.75 14.86
N ALA A 237 3.82 10.55 14.77
CA ALA A 237 5.15 10.37 14.20
C ALA A 237 5.22 10.84 12.73
N THR A 238 4.18 10.52 11.95
CA THR A 238 4.05 10.94 10.55
C THR A 238 3.99 12.46 10.45
N THR A 239 3.26 13.12 11.34
CA THR A 239 3.17 14.59 11.38
C THR A 239 4.52 15.23 11.63
N VAL A 240 5.22 14.80 12.69
CA VAL A 240 6.53 15.34 13.07
C VAL A 240 7.55 15.13 11.94
N LEU A 241 7.63 13.90 11.42
CA LEU A 241 8.56 13.59 10.33
C LEU A 241 8.21 14.30 9.02
N SER A 242 6.92 14.48 8.72
CA SER A 242 6.50 15.25 7.56
C SER A 242 6.96 16.69 7.66
N ILE A 243 6.71 17.36 8.78
CA ILE A 243 7.13 18.75 8.99
C ILE A 243 8.65 18.88 8.87
N ILE A 244 9.42 17.99 9.52
CA ILE A 244 10.89 18.02 9.48
C ILE A 244 11.41 17.75 8.06
N PHE A 245 10.96 16.67 7.42
CA PHE A 245 11.52 16.25 6.13
C PHE A 245 11.15 17.19 4.99
N LEU A 246 9.96 17.78 5.03
CA LEU A 246 9.52 18.74 4.04
C LEU A 246 10.12 20.13 4.29
N SER A 247 10.34 20.54 5.53
CA SER A 247 10.93 21.86 5.84
C SER A 247 12.46 21.91 5.71
N THR A 248 13.15 20.77 5.84
CA THR A 248 14.62 20.73 5.77
C THR A 248 15.15 20.56 4.34
N ARG A 249 16.11 21.43 3.96
CA ARG A 249 16.86 21.38 2.69
C ARG A 249 18.12 20.51 2.73
N SER A 250 18.53 20.00 3.91
CA SER A 250 19.86 19.39 4.09
C SER A 250 19.91 17.89 3.75
N ARG A 251 21.11 17.41 3.37
CA ARG A 251 21.41 16.00 3.05
C ARG A 251 21.38 15.07 4.28
N VAL A 252 21.43 15.64 5.49
CA VAL A 252 21.46 14.90 6.77
C VAL A 252 20.09 14.29 7.12
N SER A 253 18.99 14.80 6.52
CA SER A 253 17.64 14.31 6.81
C SER A 253 17.41 12.85 6.39
N GLY A 254 18.14 12.34 5.40
CA GLY A 254 17.96 10.97 4.90
C GLY A 254 18.32 9.88 5.90
N ILE A 255 19.48 10.02 6.56
CA ILE A 255 19.93 9.07 7.59
C ILE A 255 19.10 9.26 8.86
N GLY A 256 18.76 10.50 9.20
CA GLY A 256 17.84 10.80 10.31
C GLY A 256 16.47 10.14 10.13
N ILE A 257 15.93 10.11 8.92
CA ILE A 257 14.64 9.45 8.64
C ILE A 257 14.76 7.94 8.73
N VAL A 258 15.83 7.34 8.20
CA VAL A 258 16.05 5.89 8.37
C VAL A 258 16.22 5.54 9.84
N ALA A 259 16.96 6.35 10.61
CA ALA A 259 17.13 6.16 12.04
C ALA A 259 15.81 6.34 12.81
N VAL A 260 15.01 7.34 12.48
CA VAL A 260 13.69 7.55 13.11
C VAL A 260 12.69 6.50 12.65
N PHE A 261 12.73 6.05 11.39
CA PHE A 261 11.94 4.95 10.87
C PHE A 261 12.26 3.66 11.65
N ILE A 262 13.54 3.34 11.83
CA ILE A 262 13.98 2.19 12.64
C ILE A 262 13.55 2.38 14.09
N ALA A 263 13.77 3.55 14.69
CA ALA A 263 13.40 3.83 16.07
C ALA A 263 11.89 3.74 16.30
N LEU A 264 11.09 4.26 15.39
CA LEU A 264 9.63 4.13 15.41
C LEU A 264 9.19 2.70 15.20
N SER A 265 9.80 1.96 14.26
CA SER A 265 9.48 0.55 14.06
C SER A 265 9.77 -0.28 15.32
N VAL A 266 10.93 -0.06 15.95
CA VAL A 266 11.30 -0.71 17.22
C VAL A 266 10.36 -0.26 18.35
N PHE A 267 10.01 1.01 18.42
CA PHE A 267 9.11 1.55 19.42
C PHE A 267 7.67 1.07 19.23
N THR A 268 7.13 0.99 18.01
CA THR A 268 5.79 0.48 17.74
C THR A 268 5.71 -0.99 18.09
N ILE A 269 6.73 -1.79 17.75
CA ILE A 269 6.82 -3.19 18.17
C ILE A 269 6.88 -3.28 19.70
N GLY A 270 7.75 -2.50 20.35
CA GLY A 270 7.93 -2.53 21.81
C GLY A 270 6.75 -2.01 22.63
N ALA A 271 6.14 -0.90 22.23
CA ALA A 271 4.95 -0.33 22.86
C ALA A 271 3.75 -1.25 22.69
N TRP A 272 3.60 -1.88 21.51
CA TRP A 272 2.53 -2.83 21.26
C TRP A 272 2.65 -4.08 22.13
N THR A 273 3.83 -4.70 22.19
CA THR A 273 4.06 -5.91 23.01
C THR A 273 3.77 -5.70 24.50
N LYS A 274 3.99 -4.49 25.03
CA LYS A 274 3.70 -4.18 26.45
C LYS A 274 2.22 -3.90 26.71
N ILE A 275 1.54 -3.25 25.77
CA ILE A 275 0.15 -2.82 25.92
C ILE A 275 -0.83 -3.98 25.67
N GLU A 276 -0.51 -4.89 24.74
CA GLU A 276 -1.33 -6.07 24.43
C GLU A 276 -1.25 -7.12 25.56
N ALA A 277 -0.07 -7.28 26.17
CA ALA A 277 0.16 -8.16 27.32
C ALA A 277 -0.59 -7.75 28.61
N GLU A 278 -1.19 -6.55 28.63
CA GLU A 278 -1.90 -5.99 29.79
C GLU A 278 -3.44 -6.05 29.63
N VAL A 279 -3.95 -6.30 28.41
CA VAL A 279 -5.39 -6.21 28.07
C VAL A 279 -5.94 -7.50 27.46
N ILE A 280 -5.11 -8.29 26.78
CA ILE A 280 -5.50 -9.59 26.21
C ILE A 280 -4.82 -10.68 27.04
N ASP A 281 -5.54 -11.78 27.27
CA ASP A 281 -5.03 -12.95 27.98
C ASP A 281 -3.65 -13.34 27.44
N ARG A 282 -2.72 -13.69 28.35
CA ARG A 282 -1.27 -13.85 28.07
C ARG A 282 -0.97 -14.84 26.93
N ASP A 283 -1.95 -15.65 26.56
CA ASP A 283 -1.83 -16.76 25.61
C ASP A 283 -2.40 -16.46 24.20
N PHE A 284 -3.11 -15.34 23.96
CA PHE A 284 -3.86 -15.13 22.70
C PHE A 284 -3.77 -13.72 22.08
N GLY A 285 -2.57 -13.28 21.68
CA GLY A 285 -2.35 -11.98 21.00
C GLY A 285 -1.66 -12.09 19.64
N ARG A 286 -1.45 -10.95 18.95
CA ARG A 286 -0.75 -10.89 17.64
C ARG A 286 0.64 -11.53 17.64
N GLY A 287 1.29 -11.61 18.80
CA GLY A 287 2.56 -12.32 18.98
C GLY A 287 2.46 -13.84 18.74
N GLU A 288 1.35 -14.46 19.14
CA GLU A 288 1.11 -15.89 18.88
C GLU A 288 0.78 -16.10 17.39
N PHE A 289 0.03 -15.19 16.75
CA PHE A 289 -0.19 -15.24 15.30
C PHE A 289 1.12 -15.21 14.52
N ALA A 290 2.05 -14.33 14.93
CA ALA A 290 3.37 -14.25 14.34
C ALA A 290 4.19 -15.54 14.55
N ARG A 291 4.12 -16.14 15.74
CA ARG A 291 4.81 -17.39 16.05
C ARG A 291 4.27 -18.56 15.22
N THR A 292 2.96 -18.76 15.21
CA THR A 292 2.28 -19.81 14.44
C THR A 292 2.52 -19.64 12.94
N THR A 293 2.45 -18.41 12.43
CA THR A 293 2.79 -18.12 11.03
C THR A 293 4.25 -18.47 10.73
N THR A 294 5.17 -18.19 11.66
CA THR A 294 6.60 -18.53 11.51
C THR A 294 6.84 -20.04 11.51
N GLU A 295 6.08 -20.81 12.29
CA GLU A 295 6.11 -22.27 12.26
C GLU A 295 5.64 -22.80 10.90
N GLY A 296 4.53 -22.27 10.38
CA GLY A 296 4.06 -22.58 9.02
C GLY A 296 5.06 -22.20 7.92
N ILE A 297 5.74 -21.07 8.04
CA ILE A 297 6.82 -20.65 7.12
C ILE A 297 7.95 -21.67 7.11
N LYS A 298 8.39 -22.18 8.27
CA LYS A 298 9.52 -23.13 8.33
C LYS A 298 9.25 -24.40 7.53
N GLU A 299 8.01 -24.88 7.56
CA GLU A 299 7.60 -26.08 6.83
C GLU A 299 7.32 -25.84 5.34
N ASN A 300 7.09 -24.59 4.94
CA ASN A 300 6.71 -24.21 3.57
C ASN A 300 7.66 -23.20 2.92
N TRP A 301 8.86 -23.01 3.47
CA TRP A 301 9.75 -21.89 3.18
C TRP A 301 10.12 -21.74 1.71
N ALA A 302 10.24 -22.85 0.98
CA ALA A 302 10.72 -22.86 -0.40
C ALA A 302 9.71 -22.24 -1.38
N THR A 303 8.42 -22.54 -1.22
CA THR A 303 7.39 -22.20 -2.22
C THR A 303 6.18 -21.46 -1.64
N GLY A 304 6.09 -21.36 -0.31
CA GLY A 304 4.93 -20.83 0.41
C GLY A 304 3.79 -21.85 0.46
N VAL A 305 2.54 -21.40 0.55
CA VAL A 305 1.31 -22.24 0.50
C VAL A 305 0.33 -21.81 -0.62
N GLY A 306 0.66 -20.76 -1.37
CA GLY A 306 -0.20 -20.12 -2.36
C GLY A 306 -0.81 -18.82 -1.85
N PHE A 307 -0.68 -17.72 -2.60
CA PHE A 307 -1.31 -16.44 -2.24
C PHE A 307 -2.83 -16.57 -2.10
N GLY A 308 -3.38 -15.90 -1.09
CA GLY A 308 -4.80 -15.93 -0.73
C GLY A 308 -5.23 -17.14 0.08
N ASN A 309 -4.29 -17.99 0.53
CA ASN A 309 -4.58 -19.21 1.29
C ASN A 309 -4.12 -19.17 2.74
N PHE A 310 -3.72 -18.00 3.25
CA PHE A 310 -3.31 -17.81 4.64
C PHE A 310 -4.26 -18.50 5.62
N GLN A 311 -5.54 -18.12 5.63
CA GLN A 311 -6.53 -18.66 6.58
C GLN A 311 -6.60 -20.19 6.55
N LYS A 312 -6.67 -20.78 5.35
CA LYS A 312 -6.79 -22.24 5.18
C LYS A 312 -5.53 -22.98 5.63
N ALA A 313 -4.35 -22.44 5.32
CA ALA A 313 -3.09 -23.07 5.69
C ALA A 313 -2.75 -22.84 7.17
N TYR A 314 -3.09 -21.68 7.72
CA TYR A 314 -2.83 -21.30 9.10
C TYR A 314 -3.54 -22.23 10.10
N GLN A 315 -4.77 -22.65 9.79
CA GLN A 315 -5.55 -23.60 10.60
C GLN A 315 -4.86 -24.94 10.87
N ILE A 316 -3.91 -25.34 10.04
CA ILE A 316 -3.12 -26.58 10.24
C ILE A 316 -2.13 -26.41 11.40
N TYR A 317 -1.69 -25.17 11.63
CA TYR A 317 -0.70 -24.80 12.63
C TYR A 317 -1.33 -24.25 13.91
N GLU A 318 -2.65 -23.98 13.90
CA GLU A 318 -3.36 -23.53 15.09
C GLU A 318 -3.35 -24.62 16.18
N LYS A 319 -2.98 -24.23 17.40
CA LYS A 319 -3.16 -25.06 18.59
C LYS A 319 -4.66 -25.24 18.85
N GLU A 320 -5.03 -26.37 19.44
CA GLU A 320 -6.42 -26.69 19.80
C GLU A 320 -7.06 -25.60 20.67
N GLU A 321 -6.27 -24.99 21.56
CA GLU A 321 -6.68 -23.89 22.44
C GLU A 321 -6.98 -22.57 21.68
N MET A 322 -6.50 -22.41 20.44
CA MET A 322 -6.74 -21.26 19.56
C MET A 322 -7.96 -21.44 18.64
N ILE A 323 -8.61 -22.60 18.65
CA ILE A 323 -9.78 -22.87 17.80
C ILE A 323 -11.02 -22.23 18.44
N PHE A 324 -11.25 -20.94 18.15
CA PHE A 324 -12.40 -20.17 18.61
C PHE A 324 -13.57 -20.20 17.61
N LYS A 325 -14.70 -19.61 18.01
CA LYS A 325 -15.87 -19.38 17.14
C LYS A 325 -15.56 -18.42 15.97
N GLN A 326 -14.48 -17.64 16.06
CA GLN A 326 -13.98 -16.73 15.04
C GLN A 326 -12.59 -17.20 14.58
N TYR A 327 -12.40 -17.33 13.27
CA TYR A 327 -11.13 -17.77 12.68
C TYR A 327 -10.14 -16.61 12.55
N VAL A 328 -8.84 -16.90 12.65
CA VAL A 328 -7.78 -15.95 12.30
C VAL A 328 -7.78 -15.75 10.79
N ASN A 329 -8.18 -14.56 10.33
CA ASN A 329 -8.30 -14.26 8.91
C ASN A 329 -6.96 -13.89 8.26
N HIS A 330 -6.04 -13.27 9.01
CA HIS A 330 -4.74 -12.78 8.55
C HIS A 330 -3.70 -12.80 9.67
N ALA A 331 -2.43 -12.74 9.31
CA ALA A 331 -1.31 -12.78 10.27
C ALA A 331 -1.20 -11.52 11.14
N HIS A 332 -1.91 -10.44 10.79
CA HIS A 332 -1.65 -9.09 11.32
C HIS A 332 -0.18 -8.66 11.19
N ASN A 333 0.45 -9.14 10.11
CA ASN A 333 1.79 -8.78 9.68
C ASN A 333 1.92 -9.16 8.20
N GLU A 334 1.93 -8.18 7.30
CA GLU A 334 1.96 -8.44 5.86
C GLU A 334 3.20 -9.23 5.43
N TYR A 335 4.33 -9.00 6.10
CA TYR A 335 5.59 -9.63 5.72
C TYR A 335 5.62 -11.11 6.06
N LEU A 336 5.12 -11.48 7.23
CA LEU A 336 4.97 -12.88 7.61
C LEU A 336 3.95 -13.58 6.71
N GLU A 337 2.84 -12.91 6.40
CA GLU A 337 1.83 -13.47 5.52
C GLU A 337 2.35 -13.67 4.08
N ILE A 338 3.02 -12.67 3.50
CA ILE A 338 3.65 -12.77 2.17
C ILE A 338 4.72 -13.87 2.15
N ALA A 339 5.52 -13.99 3.21
CA ALA A 339 6.53 -15.05 3.33
C ALA A 339 5.89 -16.44 3.45
N PHE A 340 4.79 -16.56 4.20
CA PHE A 340 4.08 -17.82 4.38
C PHE A 340 3.37 -18.26 3.09
N GLU A 341 2.73 -17.33 2.40
CA GLU A 341 1.99 -17.61 1.17
C GLU A 341 2.89 -17.81 -0.07
N GLY A 342 3.99 -17.05 -0.15
CA GLY A 342 4.85 -16.99 -1.34
C GLY A 342 6.27 -17.56 -1.18
N GLY A 343 6.67 -17.95 0.02
CA GLY A 343 7.97 -18.54 0.31
C GLY A 343 9.16 -17.60 0.03
N VAL A 344 10.34 -18.20 -0.15
CA VAL A 344 11.61 -17.46 -0.31
C VAL A 344 11.60 -16.53 -1.51
N LEU A 345 10.94 -16.90 -2.61
CA LEU A 345 10.87 -16.03 -3.80
C LEU A 345 10.08 -14.75 -3.52
N ALA A 346 9.01 -14.82 -2.74
CA ALA A 346 8.27 -13.63 -2.31
C ALA A 346 9.13 -12.73 -1.40
N VAL A 347 9.90 -13.32 -0.47
CA VAL A 347 10.84 -12.59 0.39
C VAL A 347 11.91 -11.87 -0.44
N LEU A 348 12.44 -12.51 -1.48
CA LEU A 348 13.42 -11.89 -2.38
C LEU A 348 12.83 -10.71 -3.17
N LEU A 349 11.60 -10.83 -3.66
CA LEU A 349 10.91 -9.73 -4.35
C LEU A 349 10.61 -8.56 -3.42
N MET A 350 10.20 -8.85 -2.20
CA MET A 350 10.01 -7.85 -1.16
C MET A 350 11.33 -7.13 -0.83
N ALA A 351 12.43 -7.88 -0.65
CA ALA A 351 13.75 -7.30 -0.44
C ALA A 351 14.18 -6.41 -1.62
N LEU A 352 13.94 -6.85 -2.87
CA LEU A 352 14.19 -6.06 -4.07
C LEU A 352 13.39 -4.76 -4.07
N TYR A 353 12.11 -4.80 -3.69
CA TYR A 353 11.27 -3.61 -3.54
C TYR A 353 11.85 -2.63 -2.50
N PHE A 354 12.27 -3.12 -1.33
CA PHE A 354 12.90 -2.28 -0.31
C PHE A 354 14.21 -1.65 -0.79
N VAL A 355 15.05 -2.40 -1.52
CA VAL A 355 16.26 -1.86 -2.15
C VAL A 355 15.90 -0.76 -3.15
N MET A 356 14.87 -0.97 -3.98
CA MET A 356 14.39 0.04 -4.93
C MET A 356 13.89 1.30 -4.21
N LEU A 357 13.14 1.15 -3.11
CA LEU A 357 12.65 2.26 -2.30
C LEU A 357 13.81 3.03 -1.65
N PHE A 358 14.81 2.32 -1.11
CA PHE A 358 16.01 2.94 -0.54
C PHE A 358 16.82 3.71 -1.60
N VAL A 359 16.96 3.16 -2.80
CA VAL A 359 17.57 3.87 -3.93
C VAL A 359 16.73 5.09 -4.33
N ALA A 360 15.40 4.97 -4.34
CA ALA A 360 14.50 6.08 -4.66
C ALA A 360 14.63 7.25 -3.66
N LEU A 361 14.86 6.97 -2.38
CA LEU A 361 15.12 8.01 -1.36
C LEU A 361 16.25 8.96 -1.77
N THR A 362 17.27 8.49 -2.48
CA THR A 362 18.37 9.36 -2.98
C THR A 362 17.91 10.38 -4.02
N ARG A 363 16.86 10.06 -4.78
CA ARG A 363 16.30 10.87 -5.87
C ARG A 363 15.17 11.78 -5.39
N VAL A 364 14.29 11.23 -4.55
CA VAL A 364 13.08 11.88 -4.03
C VAL A 364 13.37 13.14 -3.21
N ARG A 365 14.56 13.27 -2.61
CA ARG A 365 14.94 14.42 -1.77
C ARG A 365 14.83 15.79 -2.43
N ARG A 366 14.69 15.86 -3.75
CA ARG A 366 14.63 17.11 -4.51
C ARG A 366 13.22 17.63 -4.80
N ASP A 367 12.20 16.78 -4.74
CA ASP A 367 10.82 17.15 -5.06
C ASP A 367 9.90 16.95 -3.82
N PRO A 368 9.24 18.02 -3.32
CA PRO A 368 8.44 17.94 -2.10
C PRO A 368 7.23 17.00 -2.20
N LEU A 369 6.64 16.83 -3.39
CA LEU A 369 5.53 15.90 -3.59
C LEU A 369 6.02 14.46 -3.52
N GLN A 370 7.16 14.17 -4.16
CA GLN A 370 7.78 12.85 -4.03
C GLN A 370 8.18 12.55 -2.57
N LYS A 371 8.64 13.56 -1.81
CA LYS A 371 8.92 13.40 -0.37
C LYS A 371 7.68 13.00 0.41
N ALA A 372 6.54 13.67 0.16
CA ALA A 372 5.27 13.33 0.79
C ALA A 372 4.86 11.88 0.48
N ALA A 373 4.88 11.49 -0.80
CA ALA A 373 4.57 10.13 -1.23
C ALA A 373 5.49 9.07 -0.58
N PHE A 374 6.79 9.37 -0.51
CA PHE A 374 7.76 8.48 0.14
C PHE A 374 7.48 8.28 1.62
N LEU A 375 7.14 9.36 2.35
CA LEU A 375 6.77 9.24 3.76
C LEU A 375 5.49 8.43 3.93
N SER A 376 4.45 8.69 3.13
CA SER A 376 3.20 7.95 3.20
C SER A 376 3.40 6.45 2.96
N VAL A 377 4.16 6.08 1.91
CA VAL A 377 4.53 4.68 1.64
C VAL A 377 5.32 4.09 2.80
N SER A 378 6.30 4.83 3.34
CA SER A 378 7.12 4.36 4.46
C SER A 378 6.28 4.05 5.70
N PHE A 379 5.36 4.94 6.08
CA PHE A 379 4.52 4.73 7.26
C PHE A 379 3.47 3.64 7.06
N LEU A 380 2.94 3.47 5.84
CA LEU A 380 2.07 2.34 5.53
C LEU A 380 2.82 1.01 5.68
N LEU A 381 4.06 0.94 5.18
CA LEU A 381 4.94 -0.22 5.36
C LEU A 381 5.30 -0.47 6.84
N ILE A 382 5.54 0.58 7.64
CA ILE A 382 5.72 0.40 9.10
C ILE A 382 4.46 -0.20 9.73
N HIS A 383 3.28 0.32 9.38
CA HIS A 383 2.02 -0.20 9.91
C HIS A 383 1.80 -1.66 9.54
N SER A 384 2.32 -2.08 8.38
CA SER A 384 2.27 -3.46 7.88
C SER A 384 3.10 -4.47 8.71
N LEU A 385 3.93 -4.00 9.65
CA LEU A 385 4.58 -4.85 10.66
C LEU A 385 3.60 -5.38 11.71
N VAL A 386 2.50 -4.66 11.92
CA VAL A 386 1.54 -4.92 13.01
C VAL A 386 0.11 -5.06 12.50
N ASP A 387 -0.15 -4.85 11.21
CA ASP A 387 -1.44 -5.07 10.59
C ASP A 387 -1.31 -5.40 9.09
N TYR A 388 -2.43 -5.51 8.36
CA TYR A 388 -2.48 -5.85 6.92
C TYR A 388 -3.21 -4.82 6.03
N PRO A 389 -2.85 -3.53 6.09
CA PRO A 389 -3.59 -2.46 5.42
C PRO A 389 -3.75 -2.64 3.90
N LEU A 390 -2.76 -3.21 3.22
CA LEU A 390 -2.78 -3.39 1.77
C LEU A 390 -3.78 -4.45 1.32
N ARG A 391 -4.39 -5.23 2.22
CA ARG A 391 -5.48 -6.15 1.85
C ARG A 391 -6.80 -5.43 1.52
N THR A 392 -6.87 -4.11 1.67
CA THR A 392 -8.00 -3.30 1.20
C THR A 392 -7.66 -2.64 -0.14
N GLU A 393 -8.57 -2.72 -1.11
CA GLU A 393 -8.37 -2.12 -2.44
C GLU A 393 -8.15 -0.59 -2.34
N ALA A 394 -8.79 0.06 -1.36
CA ALA A 394 -8.63 1.48 -1.06
C ALA A 394 -7.17 1.86 -0.75
N LEU A 395 -6.52 1.14 0.16
CA LEU A 395 -5.14 1.42 0.56
C LEU A 395 -4.14 0.86 -0.46
N ALA A 396 -4.46 -0.24 -1.13
CA ALA A 396 -3.65 -0.80 -2.19
C ALA A 396 -3.53 0.13 -3.41
N MET A 397 -4.65 0.70 -3.87
CA MET A 397 -4.67 1.70 -4.94
C MET A 397 -3.98 3.00 -4.53
N THR A 398 -4.14 3.40 -3.26
CA THR A 398 -3.40 4.54 -2.67
C THR A 398 -1.89 4.26 -2.67
N PHE A 399 -1.46 3.08 -2.25
CA PHE A 399 -0.07 2.65 -2.26
C PHE A 399 0.50 2.61 -3.67
N ALA A 400 -0.25 2.09 -4.64
CA ALA A 400 0.10 2.09 -6.06
C ALA A 400 0.28 3.52 -6.60
N PHE A 401 -0.65 4.43 -6.29
CA PHE A 401 -0.57 5.84 -6.67
C PHE A 401 0.67 6.53 -6.07
N MET A 402 0.94 6.33 -4.78
CA MET A 402 2.09 6.94 -4.11
C MET A 402 3.42 6.36 -4.63
N ASN A 403 3.49 5.05 -4.89
CA ASN A 403 4.63 4.44 -5.58
C ASN A 403 4.80 5.02 -7.00
N ALA A 404 3.71 5.30 -7.72
CA ALA A 404 3.77 6.00 -9.01
C ALA A 404 4.49 7.34 -8.86
N ILE A 405 4.10 8.17 -7.89
CA ILE A 405 4.77 9.45 -7.63
C ILE A 405 6.27 9.26 -7.34
N ILE A 406 6.64 8.28 -6.51
CA ILE A 406 8.03 8.00 -6.13
C ILE A 406 8.89 7.60 -7.34
N PHE A 407 8.40 6.68 -8.17
CA PHE A 407 9.15 6.11 -9.30
C PHE A 407 8.98 6.87 -10.62
N HIS A 408 8.15 7.91 -10.65
CA HIS A 408 7.89 8.70 -11.85
C HIS A 408 9.07 9.59 -12.26
N LYS A 409 9.60 9.37 -13.47
CA LYS A 409 10.81 10.06 -13.98
C LYS A 409 10.59 11.55 -14.29
N GLY A 410 9.37 11.95 -14.62
CA GLY A 410 9.06 13.34 -14.99
C GLY A 410 9.29 14.35 -13.86
N PHE A 411 9.19 13.94 -12.58
CA PHE A 411 9.47 14.82 -11.44
C PHE A 411 10.97 15.09 -11.28
N ALA A 412 11.81 14.09 -11.52
CA ALA A 412 13.27 14.25 -11.50
C ALA A 412 13.74 15.22 -12.60
N ALA A 413 13.18 15.08 -13.82
CA ALA A 413 13.49 15.98 -14.94
C ALA A 413 13.05 17.43 -14.67
N ARG A 414 11.86 17.62 -14.09
CA ARG A 414 11.35 18.95 -13.70
C ARG A 414 12.24 19.61 -12.64
N SER A 415 12.68 18.85 -11.64
CA SER A 415 13.55 19.35 -10.57
C SER A 415 14.93 19.77 -11.11
N ALA A 416 15.53 18.99 -12.01
CA ALA A 416 16.80 19.34 -12.67
C ALA A 416 16.68 20.61 -13.53
N ARG A 417 15.61 20.75 -14.30
CA ARG A 417 15.36 21.96 -15.11
C ARG A 417 15.18 23.20 -14.24
N LYS A 418 14.54 23.08 -13.07
CA LYS A 418 14.38 24.19 -12.12
C LYS A 418 15.72 24.61 -11.49
N SER A 419 16.68 23.70 -11.32
CA SER A 419 18.02 24.07 -10.85
C SER A 419 18.90 24.77 -11.89
N GLU A 420 18.54 24.65 -13.18
CA GLU A 420 19.24 25.31 -14.30
C GLU A 420 18.64 26.68 -14.65
N LEU A 421 17.57 27.10 -13.98
CA LEU A 421 16.90 28.39 -14.20
C LEU A 421 17.01 29.23 -12.92
N ILE A 422 17.43 30.49 -13.04
CA ILE A 422 17.36 31.49 -11.96
C ILE A 422 16.09 32.31 -12.16
N GLU A 423 15.35 32.49 -11.06
CA GLU A 423 14.21 33.41 -11.00
C GLU A 423 14.77 34.83 -10.80
N ILE A 424 14.62 35.69 -11.81
CA ILE A 424 15.04 37.08 -11.81
C ILE A 424 13.79 37.96 -11.80
N ASP A 425 13.73 38.91 -10.89
CA ASP A 425 12.71 39.96 -10.92
C ASP A 425 13.15 41.04 -11.91
N HIS A 426 12.36 41.22 -12.97
CA HIS A 426 12.58 42.28 -13.96
C HIS A 426 11.30 43.10 -14.10
N ASN A 427 11.36 44.36 -13.66
CA ASN A 427 10.24 45.30 -13.71
C ASN A 427 8.95 44.79 -13.03
N GLY A 428 9.05 44.00 -11.96
CA GLY A 428 7.91 43.45 -11.22
C GLY A 428 7.34 42.16 -11.80
N GLU A 429 7.91 41.66 -12.90
CA GLU A 429 7.62 40.33 -13.44
C GLU A 429 8.74 39.36 -13.09
N ARG A 430 8.35 38.18 -12.58
CA ARG A 430 9.28 37.10 -12.24
C ARG A 430 9.60 36.29 -13.50
N LEU A 431 10.79 36.48 -14.04
CA LEU A 431 11.30 35.78 -15.22
C LEU A 431 12.20 34.61 -14.81
N LEU A 432 12.08 33.47 -15.50
CA LEU A 432 13.00 32.34 -15.34
C LEU A 432 14.05 32.37 -16.45
N VAL A 433 15.31 32.63 -16.08
CA VAL A 433 16.43 32.76 -17.02
C VAL A 433 17.40 31.59 -16.86
N PRO A 434 17.84 30.93 -17.95
CA PRO A 434 18.82 29.85 -17.87
C PRO A 434 20.16 30.32 -17.35
N ILE A 435 20.76 29.52 -16.47
CA ILE A 435 22.12 29.72 -15.96
C ILE A 435 23.08 29.44 -17.12
N GLY A 436 23.57 30.50 -17.77
CA GLY A 436 24.59 30.38 -18.79
C GLY A 436 25.89 29.83 -18.18
N THR A 437 26.39 28.71 -18.71
CA THR A 437 27.77 28.29 -18.44
C THR A 437 28.72 29.30 -19.09
N PRO A 438 29.69 29.88 -18.38
CA PRO A 438 30.72 30.68 -19.03
C PRO A 438 31.44 29.78 -20.05
N SER A 439 31.44 30.24 -21.30
CA SER A 439 32.07 29.60 -22.46
C SER A 439 33.58 29.57 -22.35
#